data_AF-A0A090SNI4-F1
#
_entry.id   AF-A0A090SNI4-F1
#
_cell.length_a   1.000
_cell.length_b   1.000
_cell.length_c   1.000
_cell.angle_alpha   90.00
_cell.angle_beta   90.00
_cell.angle_gamma   90.00
#
_symmetry.space_group_name_H-M   'P 1'
#
loop_
_entity.id
_entity.type
_entity.pdbx_description
1 polymer ?
#
loop_
_entity_poly.entity_id
_entity_poly.type
_entity_poly.pdbx_seq_one_letter_code
_entity_poly.pdbx_strand_id
1 'polypeptide(L)'
;MNTSVKPNHSPVEYRRVSDQMYITLLVAFVAIGLFLVASAFVPNFFQVQNMLNLITNNWAVISLGVGVSFLLISGNFDLSVGGIVALSGVLSVWFAQALGGGSALSTGLGLPYWLAVVGALMGALAIGGLNALFVVKFRIPSIIVTLYYDGGERYRSGNYSRLAT
;
A
#
# COMPACT_ATOMS: atom_id res chain seq x y z
N MET A 1 35.29 -49.11 37.89
CA MET A 1 35.17 -47.64 37.90
C MET A 1 34.51 -47.26 36.58
N ASN A 2 33.17 -47.18 36.55
CA ASN A 2 32.41 -46.96 35.31
C ASN A 2 32.29 -45.47 35.04
N THR A 3 33.10 -44.95 34.12
CA THR A 3 32.93 -43.59 33.58
C THR A 3 31.81 -43.61 32.54
N SER A 4 30.59 -43.35 32.99
CA SER A 4 29.44 -43.12 32.11
C SER A 4 29.65 -41.81 31.35
N VAL A 5 30.07 -41.92 30.09
CA VAL A 5 30.18 -40.78 29.16
C VAL A 5 28.77 -40.39 28.74
N LYS A 6 28.28 -39.24 29.24
CA LYS A 6 27.01 -38.66 28.77
C LYS A 6 27.20 -38.16 27.32
N PRO A 7 26.40 -38.63 26.36
CA PRO A 7 26.45 -38.10 25.00
C PRO A 7 25.97 -36.64 24.99
N ASN A 8 26.81 -35.75 24.45
CA ASN A 8 26.48 -34.34 24.26
C ASN A 8 25.57 -34.22 23.03
N HIS A 9 24.26 -34.22 23.25
CA HIS A 9 23.30 -33.89 22.21
C HIS A 9 23.18 -32.37 22.14
N SER A 10 23.88 -31.75 21.19
CA SER A 10 23.57 -30.38 20.80
C SER A 10 22.11 -30.35 20.35
N PRO A 11 21.23 -29.50 20.93
CA PRO A 11 19.88 -29.38 20.44
C PRO A 11 19.96 -28.91 18.99
N VAL A 12 19.44 -29.71 18.06
CA VAL A 12 19.27 -29.29 16.68
C VAL A 12 18.28 -28.14 16.73
N GLU A 13 18.77 -26.92 16.62
CA GLU A 13 17.95 -25.72 16.60
C GLU A 13 17.13 -25.78 15.31
N TYR A 14 15.92 -26.33 15.41
CA TYR A 14 14.98 -26.36 14.31
C TYR A 14 14.67 -24.90 14.02
N ARG A 15 15.37 -24.34 13.02
CA ARG A 15 15.18 -22.97 12.54
C ARG A 15 13.71 -22.88 12.15
N ARG A 16 12.87 -22.40 13.07
CA ARG A 16 11.46 -22.13 12.79
C ARG A 16 11.51 -21.12 11.66
N VAL A 17 11.24 -21.58 10.45
CA VAL A 17 10.89 -20.69 9.35
C VAL A 17 9.82 -19.79 9.93
N SER A 18 10.16 -18.50 10.09
CA SER A 18 9.27 -17.50 10.70
C SER A 18 7.89 -17.71 10.11
N ASP A 19 6.85 -17.86 10.92
CA ASP A 19 5.50 -18.18 10.46
C ASP A 19 5.05 -17.22 9.33
N GLN A 20 5.60 -16.00 9.33
CA GLN A 20 5.48 -15.00 8.28
C GLN A 20 6.03 -15.44 6.92
N MET A 21 7.19 -16.10 6.88
CA MET A 21 7.78 -16.63 5.65
C MET A 21 6.95 -17.80 5.11
N TYR A 22 6.45 -18.67 6.00
CA TYR A 22 5.54 -19.75 5.59
C TYR A 22 4.25 -19.20 4.97
N ILE A 23 3.60 -18.22 5.63
CA ILE A 23 2.39 -17.56 5.12
C ILE A 23 2.68 -16.86 3.78
N THR A 24 3.79 -16.14 3.66
CA THR A 24 4.16 -15.44 2.42
C THR A 24 4.37 -16.42 1.27
N LEU A 25 5.06 -17.53 1.51
CA LEU A 25 5.27 -18.58 0.50
C LEU A 25 3.97 -19.27 0.11
N LEU A 26 3.07 -19.52 1.07
CA LEU A 26 1.76 -20.11 0.81
C LEU A 26 0.89 -19.18 -0.04
N VAL A 27 0.82 -17.89 0.32
CA VAL A 27 0.08 -16.87 -0.46
C VAL A 27 0.65 -16.76 -1.87
N ALA A 28 1.97 -16.70 -2.01
CA ALA A 28 2.62 -16.65 -3.32
C ALA A 28 2.31 -17.90 -4.15
N PHE A 29 2.37 -19.09 -3.54
CA PHE A 29 2.05 -20.35 -4.21
C PHE A 29 0.60 -20.39 -4.69
N VAL A 30 -0.36 -20.00 -3.84
CA VAL A 30 -1.78 -19.93 -4.19
C VAL A 30 -2.03 -18.90 -5.30
N ALA A 31 -1.40 -17.72 -5.21
CA ALA A 31 -1.54 -16.69 -6.22
C ALA A 31 -1.00 -17.14 -7.59
N ILE A 32 0.17 -17.78 -7.63
CA ILE A 32 0.75 -18.34 -8.86
C ILE A 32 -0.13 -19.47 -9.39
N GLY A 33 -0.60 -20.37 -8.53
CA GLY A 33 -1.50 -21.46 -8.92
C GLY A 33 -2.80 -20.95 -9.54
N LEU A 34 -3.44 -19.96 -8.90
CA LEU A 34 -4.64 -19.30 -9.43
C LEU A 34 -4.35 -18.59 -10.76
N PHE A 35 -3.20 -17.93 -10.89
CA PHE A 35 -2.79 -17.28 -12.15
C PHE A 35 -2.64 -18.29 -13.29
N LEU A 36 -1.98 -19.44 -13.05
CA LEU A 36 -1.80 -20.48 -14.06
C LEU A 36 -3.13 -21.13 -14.46
N VAL A 37 -4.00 -21.41 -13.50
CA VAL A 37 -5.34 -21.95 -13.77
C VAL A 37 -6.16 -20.92 -14.56
N ALA A 38 -6.18 -19.66 -14.14
CA ALA A 38 -6.88 -18.61 -14.88
C ALA A 38 -6.32 -18.44 -16.29
N SER A 39 -5.00 -18.47 -16.44
CA SER A 39 -4.33 -18.40 -17.74
C SER A 39 -4.67 -19.54 -18.69
N ALA A 40 -4.93 -20.75 -18.17
CA ALA A 40 -5.22 -21.92 -19.00
C ALA A 40 -6.72 -22.08 -19.31
N PHE A 41 -7.59 -21.73 -18.37
CA PHE A 41 -9.03 -22.00 -18.46
C PHE A 41 -9.88 -20.77 -18.79
N VAL A 42 -9.38 -19.55 -18.62
CA VAL A 42 -10.11 -18.33 -19.00
C VAL A 42 -9.82 -17.99 -20.47
N PRO A 43 -10.81 -18.09 -21.36
CA PRO A 43 -10.64 -17.68 -22.75
C PRO A 43 -10.32 -16.18 -22.78
N ASN A 44 -9.42 -15.78 -23.66
CA ASN A 44 -8.97 -14.39 -23.81
C ASN A 44 -8.23 -13.79 -22.59
N PHE A 45 -7.71 -14.61 -21.68
CA PHE A 45 -6.97 -14.12 -20.50
C PHE A 45 -5.83 -13.14 -20.87
N PHE A 46 -5.04 -13.48 -21.88
CA PHE A 46 -3.94 -12.63 -22.39
C PHE A 46 -4.36 -11.63 -23.47
N GLN A 47 -5.65 -11.48 -23.73
CA GLN A 47 -6.09 -10.49 -24.71
C GLN A 47 -5.79 -9.10 -24.17
N VAL A 48 -5.18 -8.24 -25.02
CA VAL A 48 -4.83 -6.86 -24.66
C VAL A 48 -6.04 -6.11 -24.09
N GLN A 49 -7.23 -6.35 -24.64
CA GLN A 49 -8.46 -5.74 -24.13
C GLN A 49 -8.77 -6.13 -22.69
N ASN A 50 -8.60 -7.41 -22.32
CA ASN A 50 -8.80 -7.85 -20.94
C ASN A 50 -7.77 -7.26 -19.99
N MET A 51 -6.51 -7.17 -20.41
CA MET A 51 -5.45 -6.53 -19.62
C MET A 51 -5.73 -5.03 -19.42
N LEU A 52 -6.13 -4.33 -20.48
CA LEU A 52 -6.53 -2.93 -20.40
C LEU A 52 -7.74 -2.76 -19.47
N ASN A 53 -8.76 -3.60 -19.59
CA ASN A 53 -9.92 -3.55 -18.69
C ASN A 53 -9.53 -3.77 -17.22
N LEU A 54 -8.61 -4.69 -16.93
CA LEU A 54 -8.12 -4.91 -15.56
C LEU A 54 -7.37 -3.69 -15.01
N ILE A 55 -6.48 -3.10 -15.80
CA ILE A 55 -5.73 -1.90 -15.42
C ILE A 55 -6.68 -0.71 -15.26
N THR A 56 -7.58 -0.49 -16.22
CA THR A 56 -8.56 0.59 -16.20
C THR A 56 -9.61 0.44 -15.11
N ASN A 57 -9.88 -0.77 -14.58
CA ASN A 57 -10.72 -0.92 -13.39
C ASN A 57 -9.97 -0.64 -12.08
N ASN A 58 -8.65 -0.89 -12.04
CA ASN A 58 -7.82 -0.73 -10.84
C ASN A 58 -6.96 0.54 -10.82
N TRP A 59 -7.11 1.41 -11.82
CA TRP A 59 -6.27 2.60 -12.03
C TRP A 59 -6.19 3.51 -10.78
N ALA A 60 -7.29 3.63 -10.04
CA ALA A 60 -7.35 4.46 -8.84
C ALA A 60 -6.45 3.92 -7.72
N VAL A 61 -6.48 2.61 -7.48
CA VAL A 61 -5.65 1.94 -6.48
C VAL A 61 -4.17 2.00 -6.89
N ILE A 62 -3.87 1.80 -8.18
CA ILE A 62 -2.52 1.89 -8.71
C ILE A 62 -1.95 3.30 -8.52
N SER A 63 -2.73 4.33 -8.87
CA SER A 63 -2.32 5.74 -8.73
C SER A 63 -2.07 6.12 -7.26
N LEU A 64 -2.92 5.64 -6.35
CA LEU A 64 -2.73 5.80 -4.90
C LEU A 64 -1.47 5.09 -4.40
N GLY A 65 -1.24 3.84 -4.81
CA GLY A 65 -0.05 3.07 -4.42
C GLY A 65 1.25 3.72 -4.86
N VAL A 66 1.29 4.28 -6.07
CA VAL A 66 2.42 5.06 -6.58
C VAL A 66 2.63 6.33 -5.74
N GLY A 67 1.56 7.09 -5.46
CA GLY A 67 1.62 8.29 -4.63
C GLY A 67 2.15 8.03 -3.23
N VAL A 68 1.70 6.95 -2.58
CA VAL A 68 2.17 6.55 -1.24
C VAL A 68 3.61 6.04 -1.26
N SER A 69 4.06 5.40 -2.34
CA SER A 69 5.45 4.95 -2.47
C SER A 69 6.43 6.12 -2.52
N PHE A 70 6.12 7.18 -3.27
CA PHE A 70 6.93 8.40 -3.29
C PHE A 70 6.96 9.11 -1.93
N LEU A 71 5.87 9.04 -1.14
CA LEU A 71 5.86 9.55 0.23
C LEU A 71 6.82 8.81 1.14
N LEU A 72 6.76 7.47 1.13
CA LEU A 72 7.60 6.64 1.97
C LEU A 72 9.08 6.84 1.66
N ILE A 73 9.43 6.99 0.37
CA ILE A 73 10.80 7.27 -0.07
C ILE A 73 11.26 8.67 0.37
N SER A 74 10.35 9.65 0.36
CA SER A 74 10.68 11.04 0.72
C SER A 74 10.97 11.24 2.22
N GLY A 75 10.84 10.19 3.06
CA GLY A 75 11.14 10.24 4.50
C GLY A 75 10.24 11.18 5.31
N ASN A 76 9.31 11.86 4.64
CA ASN A 76 8.30 12.70 5.23
C ASN A 76 7.11 11.80 5.57
N PHE A 77 6.97 11.45 6.84
CA PHE A 77 5.75 10.83 7.37
C PHE A 77 4.53 11.75 7.34
N ASP A 78 4.67 12.93 6.72
CA ASP A 78 3.60 13.83 6.42
C ASP A 78 2.80 13.31 5.21
N LEU A 79 1.93 12.35 5.50
CA LEU A 79 0.99 11.73 4.55
C LEU A 79 0.19 12.76 3.74
N SER A 80 0.08 13.99 4.25
CA SER A 80 -0.63 15.08 3.59
C SER A 80 0.01 15.51 2.26
N VAL A 81 1.35 15.53 2.16
CA VAL A 81 2.06 15.95 0.92
C VAL A 81 1.76 14.99 -0.23
N GLY A 82 1.71 13.69 0.03
CA GLY A 82 1.39 12.73 -1.03
C GLY A 82 -0.10 12.56 -1.24
N GLY A 83 -0.94 12.91 -0.26
CA GLY A 83 -2.36 13.15 -0.52
C GLY A 83 -2.56 14.25 -1.57
N ILE A 84 -1.79 15.34 -1.50
CA ILE A 84 -1.84 16.43 -2.49
C ILE A 84 -1.31 15.97 -3.86
N VAL A 85 -0.21 15.21 -3.89
CA VAL A 85 0.33 14.64 -5.14
C VAL A 85 -0.67 13.68 -5.79
N ALA A 86 -1.24 12.75 -5.01
CA ALA A 86 -2.25 11.82 -5.50
C ALA A 86 -3.51 12.56 -6.01
N LEU A 87 -3.98 13.56 -5.26
CA LEU A 87 -5.11 14.40 -5.64
C LEU A 87 -4.84 15.14 -6.96
N SER A 88 -3.63 15.69 -7.15
CA SER A 88 -3.27 16.38 -8.40
C SER A 88 -3.37 15.45 -9.62
N GLY A 89 -2.94 14.19 -9.48
CA GLY A 89 -3.05 13.18 -10.53
C GLY A 89 -4.51 12.84 -10.84
N VAL A 90 -5.32 12.60 -9.80
CA VAL A 90 -6.75 12.30 -9.94
C VAL A 90 -7.50 13.47 -10.58
N LEU A 91 -7.24 14.71 -10.16
CA LEU A 91 -7.84 15.90 -10.76
C LEU A 91 -7.44 16.08 -12.22
N SER A 92 -6.17 15.83 -12.57
CA SER A 92 -5.72 15.92 -13.97
C SER A 92 -6.44 14.91 -14.86
N VAL A 93 -6.64 13.69 -14.39
CA VAL A 93 -7.39 12.66 -15.11
C VAL A 93 -8.87 13.06 -15.18
N TRP A 94 -9.46 13.48 -14.06
CA TRP A 94 -10.88 13.85 -14.00
C TRP A 94 -11.22 15.06 -14.89
N PHE A 95 -10.35 16.06 -14.97
CA PHE A 95 -10.54 17.20 -15.86
C PHE A 95 -10.38 16.85 -17.34
N ALA A 96 -9.49 15.91 -17.67
CA ALA A 96 -9.25 15.49 -19.06
C ALA A 96 -10.30 14.48 -19.58
N GLN A 97 -10.98 13.73 -18.69
CA GLN A 97 -11.97 12.74 -19.11
C GLN A 97 -13.25 13.37 -19.65
N ALA A 98 -13.85 12.78 -20.68
CA ALA A 98 -14.98 13.33 -21.40
C ALA A 98 -16.26 13.49 -20.56
N LEU A 99 -17.09 14.47 -20.91
CA LEU A 99 -18.44 14.67 -20.40
C LEU A 99 -19.36 13.56 -20.94
N GLY A 100 -19.33 12.37 -20.33
CA GLY A 100 -20.27 11.28 -20.62
C GLY A 100 -19.65 9.92 -20.93
N GLY A 101 -18.59 9.52 -20.23
CA GLY A 101 -18.09 8.15 -20.32
C GLY A 101 -19.12 7.13 -19.83
N GLY A 102 -19.02 5.88 -20.30
CA GLY A 102 -19.97 4.80 -19.98
C GLY A 102 -20.05 4.39 -18.49
N SER A 103 -19.32 5.05 -17.60
CA SER A 103 -19.33 4.84 -16.14
C SER A 103 -19.06 6.16 -15.39
N ALA A 104 -19.48 6.24 -14.11
CA ALA A 104 -19.22 7.41 -13.27
C ALA A 104 -17.72 7.75 -13.11
N LEU A 105 -16.85 6.74 -13.23
CA LEU A 105 -15.39 6.88 -13.19
C LEU A 105 -14.78 7.32 -14.53
N SER A 106 -15.53 7.20 -15.64
CA SER A 106 -15.11 7.63 -16.97
C SER A 106 -15.69 8.97 -17.41
N THR A 107 -16.43 9.62 -16.51
CA THR A 107 -17.06 10.92 -16.74
C THR A 107 -16.25 12.01 -16.06
N GLY A 108 -15.85 13.01 -16.84
CA GLY A 108 -15.08 14.18 -16.38
C GLY A 108 -15.58 15.48 -17.01
N LEU A 109 -14.76 16.53 -16.97
CA LEU A 109 -15.11 17.84 -17.55
C LEU A 109 -14.80 17.97 -19.05
N GLY A 110 -14.13 17.00 -19.66
CA GLY A 110 -13.80 16.96 -21.08
C GLY A 110 -12.89 18.10 -21.53
N LEU A 111 -12.11 18.67 -20.61
CA LEU A 111 -11.24 19.79 -20.91
C LEU A 111 -10.06 19.34 -21.76
N PRO A 112 -9.55 20.21 -22.66
CA PRO A 112 -8.33 19.91 -23.39
C PRO A 112 -7.17 19.70 -22.42
N TYR A 113 -6.26 18.76 -22.73
CA TYR A 113 -5.24 18.25 -21.81
C TYR A 113 -4.43 19.34 -21.10
N TRP A 114 -4.06 20.41 -21.80
CA TRP A 114 -3.30 21.53 -21.23
C TRP A 114 -4.09 22.26 -20.13
N LEU A 115 -5.41 22.44 -20.33
CA LEU A 115 -6.28 23.11 -19.38
C LEU A 115 -6.61 22.21 -18.18
N ALA A 116 -6.71 20.90 -18.41
CA ALA A 116 -6.85 19.90 -17.35
C ALA A 116 -5.64 19.87 -16.42
N VAL A 117 -4.42 19.92 -16.97
CA VAL A 117 -3.17 19.96 -16.18
C VAL A 117 -3.09 21.26 -15.38
N VAL A 118 -3.38 22.41 -16.00
CA VAL A 118 -3.38 23.71 -15.29
C VAL A 118 -4.42 23.73 -14.17
N GLY A 119 -5.64 23.26 -14.42
CA GLY A 119 -6.68 23.17 -13.40
C GLY A 119 -6.29 22.25 -12.24
N ALA A 120 -5.68 21.11 -12.54
CA ALA A 120 -5.20 20.17 -11.52
C ALA A 120 -4.07 20.77 -10.66
N LEU A 121 -3.13 21.48 -11.28
CA LEU A 121 -2.06 22.19 -10.59
C LEU A 121 -2.61 23.30 -9.67
N MET A 122 -3.58 24.08 -10.14
CA MET A 122 -4.23 25.11 -9.33
C MET A 122 -4.97 24.52 -8.13
N GLY A 123 -5.71 23.42 -8.33
CA GLY A 123 -6.39 22.70 -7.25
C GLY A 123 -5.42 22.11 -6.23
N ALA A 124 -4.33 21.50 -6.71
CA ALA A 124 -3.27 20.96 -5.87
C ALA A 124 -2.53 22.05 -5.10
N LEU A 125 -2.27 23.22 -5.71
CA LEU A 125 -1.68 24.37 -5.05
C LEU A 125 -2.57 24.94 -3.95
N ALA A 126 -3.88 25.05 -4.18
CA ALA A 126 -4.82 25.55 -3.18
C ALA A 126 -4.86 24.62 -1.95
N ILE A 127 -4.98 23.32 -2.18
CA ILE A 127 -5.05 22.32 -1.09
C ILE A 127 -3.69 22.14 -0.43
N GLY A 128 -2.60 22.20 -1.20
CA GLY A 128 -1.24 22.18 -0.69
C GLY A 128 -0.90 23.41 0.16
N GLY A 129 -1.37 24.59 -0.23
CA GLY A 129 -1.22 25.82 0.54
C GLY A 129 -1.98 25.78 1.86
N LEU A 130 -3.22 25.30 1.85
CA LEU A 130 -4.00 25.06 3.08
C LEU A 130 -3.30 24.05 3.98
N ASN A 131 -2.82 22.96 3.41
CA ASN A 131 -2.12 21.94 4.16
C ASN A 131 -0.81 22.45 4.76
N ALA A 132 -0.03 23.24 4.02
CA ALA A 132 1.16 23.90 4.53
C ALA A 132 0.84 24.83 5.71
N LEU A 133 -0.28 25.56 5.66
CA LEU A 133 -0.77 26.38 6.77
C LEU A 133 -1.04 25.55 8.04
N PHE A 134 -1.68 24.39 7.89
CA PHE A 134 -1.98 23.48 9.00
C PHE A 134 -0.72 22.78 9.54
N VAL A 135 0.17 22.31 8.68
CA VAL A 135 1.41 21.63 9.10
C VAL A 135 2.32 22.57 9.88
N VAL A 136 2.48 23.82 9.41
CA VAL A 136 3.25 24.85 10.12
C VAL A 136 2.66 25.14 11.50
N LYS A 137 1.34 25.01 11.67
CA LYS A 137 0.65 25.31 12.93
C LYS A 137 0.52 24.13 13.89
N PHE A 138 0.41 22.89 13.40
CA PHE A 138 0.02 21.75 14.23
C PHE A 138 1.09 20.65 14.43
N ARG A 139 2.14 20.52 13.60
CA ARG A 139 3.33 19.66 13.86
C ARG A 139 3.08 18.26 14.48
N ILE A 140 2.09 17.48 14.01
CA ILE A 140 1.90 16.10 14.51
C ILE A 140 2.17 15.07 13.41
N PRO A 141 3.25 14.26 13.52
CA PRO A 141 3.48 13.10 12.66
C PRO A 141 2.61 11.90 13.07
N SER A 142 1.80 11.35 12.15
CA SER A 142 0.91 10.22 12.43
C SER A 142 1.65 8.90 12.69
N ILE A 143 2.85 8.71 12.13
CA ILE A 143 3.62 7.45 12.29
C ILE A 143 4.01 7.20 13.75
N ILE A 144 4.23 8.27 14.53
CA ILE A 144 4.60 8.19 15.95
C ILE A 144 3.43 7.67 16.75
N VAL A 145 2.20 8.07 16.41
CA VAL A 145 0.99 7.64 17.11
C VAL A 145 0.67 6.16 16.83
N THR A 146 0.81 5.72 15.57
CA THR A 146 0.53 4.32 15.20
C THR A 146 1.57 3.35 15.75
N LEU A 147 2.86 3.69 15.71
CA LEU A 147 3.93 2.86 16.27
C LEU A 147 3.93 2.86 17.81
N TYR A 148 3.55 3.97 18.44
CA TYR A 148 3.40 4.03 19.90
C TYR A 148 2.30 3.08 20.39
N TYR A 149 1.20 2.95 19.65
CA TYR A 149 0.09 2.08 20.03
C TYR A 149 0.46 0.58 19.90
N ASP A 150 1.05 0.15 18.77
CA ASP A 150 1.49 -1.25 18.59
C ASP A 150 2.65 -1.63 19.53
N GLY A 151 3.58 -0.71 19.79
CA GLY A 151 4.67 -0.91 20.75
C GLY A 151 4.19 -1.04 22.20
N GLY A 152 3.16 -0.29 22.58
CA GLY A 152 2.57 -0.35 23.93
C GLY A 152 1.81 -1.64 24.21
N GLU A 153 1.10 -2.17 23.21
CA GLU A 153 0.33 -3.42 23.35
C GLU A 153 1.25 -4.63 23.55
N ARG A 154 2.38 -4.69 22.83
CA ARG A 154 3.40 -5.74 23.01
C ARG A 154 4.10 -5.66 24.36
N TYR A 155 4.31 -4.46 24.90
CA TYR A 155 4.90 -4.29 26.24
C TYR A 155 3.93 -4.73 27.35
N ARG A 156 2.63 -4.47 27.20
CA ARG A 156 1.60 -4.96 28.14
C ARG A 156 1.46 -6.48 28.07
N SER A 157 1.35 -7.06 26.88
CA SER A 157 1.18 -8.51 26.67
C SER A 157 2.33 -9.35 27.28
N GLY A 158 3.57 -8.87 27.19
CA GLY A 158 4.74 -9.54 27.77
C GLY A 158 4.82 -9.52 29.31
N ASN A 159 4.17 -8.54 29.96
CA ASN A 159 4.13 -8.46 31.43
C ASN A 159 2.99 -9.28 32.04
N TYR A 160 1.83 -9.38 31.39
CA TYR A 160 0.73 -10.21 31.91
C TYR A 160 1.04 -11.71 31.87
N SER A 161 1.83 -12.15 30.88
CA SER A 161 2.30 -13.54 30.80
C SER A 161 3.33 -13.91 31.88
N ARG A 162 4.08 -12.93 32.41
CA ARG A 162 5.02 -13.13 33.52
C ARG A 162 4.38 -13.05 34.91
N LEU A 163 3.21 -12.42 35.03
CA LEU A 163 2.46 -12.31 36.28
C LEU A 163 1.47 -13.48 36.48
N ALA A 164 1.23 -14.28 35.44
CA ALA A 164 0.34 -15.44 35.46
C ALA A 164 1.08 -16.78 35.65
N THR A 165 2.38 -16.75 35.96
CA THR A 165 3.21 -17.91 36.34
C THR A 165 3.66 -17.76 37.78
#